data_AF-A0A3D8IJ96-F1
#
_entry.id   AF-A0A3D8IJ96-F1
#
_cell.length_a   1.000
_cell.length_b   1.000
_cell.length_c   1.000
_cell.angle_alpha   90.00
_cell.angle_beta   90.00
_cell.angle_gamma   90.00
#
_symmetry.space_group_name_H-M   'P 1'
#
loop_
_entity.id
_entity.type
_entity.pdbx_description
1 polymer ?
#
loop_
_entity_poly.entity_id
_entity_poly.type
_entity_poly.pdbx_seq_one_letter_code
_entity_poly.pdbx_strand_id
1 'polypeptide(L)'
;MEKIINNEVFNDLSNHKRIPTHIDFNNERYIIIHENEYNKMQESIKNMDTTIINYMIEKEIAKEMPKDFDDVYIVVKNMLKNINKEHLTIYDIQRIIKETKTNYPNLFINIEEYLKEMNTLDF
;
A
#
# COMPACT_ATOMS: atom_id res chain seq x y z
N MET A 1 23.20 32.00 -20.26
CA MET A 1 24.15 32.27 -19.16
C MET A 1 24.20 31.03 -18.29
N GLU A 2 25.24 30.21 -18.46
CA GLU A 2 25.52 29.11 -17.54
C GLU A 2 25.95 29.72 -16.19
N LYS A 3 25.16 29.49 -15.14
CA LYS A 3 25.62 29.77 -13.77
C LYS A 3 26.65 28.71 -13.43
N ILE A 4 27.91 29.11 -13.38
CA ILE A 4 29.00 28.32 -12.82
C ILE A 4 28.65 28.12 -11.34
N ILE A 5 28.16 26.92 -11.02
CA ILE A 5 28.01 26.46 -9.64
C ILE A 5 29.45 26.29 -9.12
N ASN A 6 29.78 26.99 -8.02
CA ASN A 6 31.12 26.99 -7.43
C ASN A 6 31.71 25.57 -7.34
N ASN A 7 32.92 25.39 -7.88
CA ASN A 7 33.65 24.11 -7.91
C ASN A 7 33.83 23.43 -6.54
N GLU A 8 33.77 24.19 -5.44
CA GLU A 8 33.84 23.64 -4.08
C GLU A 8 32.64 22.78 -3.71
N VAL A 9 31.43 23.18 -4.15
CA VAL A 9 30.19 22.42 -3.90
C VAL A 9 30.20 21.09 -4.66
N PHE A 10 30.76 21.07 -5.87
CA PHE A 10 30.86 19.86 -6.69
C PHE A 10 31.90 18.88 -6.16
N ASN A 11 33.01 19.36 -5.62
CA ASN A 11 34.04 18.50 -5.05
C ASN A 11 33.56 17.77 -3.78
N ASP A 12 32.73 18.40 -2.96
CA ASP A 12 32.10 17.73 -1.80
C ASP A 12 31.10 16.64 -2.20
N LEU A 13 30.36 16.83 -3.31
CA LEU A 13 29.41 15.83 -3.82
C LEU A 13 30.08 14.57 -4.38
N SER A 14 31.33 14.67 -4.84
CA SER A 14 32.09 13.54 -5.37
C SER A 14 32.69 12.63 -4.28
N ASN A 15 32.81 13.13 -3.04
CA ASN A 15 33.78 12.59 -2.09
C ASN A 15 33.25 11.99 -0.79
N HIS A 16 31.95 11.81 -0.55
CA HIS A 16 31.38 10.67 0.21
C HIS A 16 29.91 10.88 0.63
N LYS A 17 29.17 9.76 0.58
CA LYS A 17 27.85 9.46 1.13
C LYS A 17 26.64 10.14 0.48
N ARG A 18 25.64 9.30 0.17
CA ARG A 18 24.27 9.68 -0.21
C ARG A 18 23.52 10.32 0.96
N ILE A 19 24.09 11.36 1.57
CA ILE A 19 23.47 12.09 2.68
C ILE A 19 22.90 13.40 2.14
N PRO A 20 21.67 13.77 2.51
CA PRO A 20 21.13 15.10 2.24
C PRO A 20 21.99 16.21 2.85
N THR A 21 22.39 17.19 2.06
CA THR A 21 23.21 18.32 2.50
C THR A 21 22.37 19.58 2.61
N HIS A 22 22.46 20.26 3.74
CA HIS A 22 21.81 21.55 3.95
C HIS A 22 22.67 22.69 3.41
N ILE A 23 22.04 23.64 2.72
CA ILE A 23 22.68 24.86 2.24
C ILE A 23 21.79 26.05 2.58
N ASP A 24 22.35 27.04 3.27
CA ASP A 24 21.69 28.32 3.50
C ASP A 24 22.17 29.32 2.44
N PHE A 25 21.24 29.90 1.68
CA PHE A 25 21.55 30.89 0.64
C PHE A 25 20.44 31.94 0.57
N ASN A 26 20.80 33.23 0.56
CA ASN A 26 19.85 34.36 0.51
C ASN A 26 18.70 34.29 1.54
N ASN A 27 19.01 33.97 2.80
CA ASN A 27 18.01 33.77 3.88
C ASN A 27 17.01 32.63 3.63
N GLU A 28 17.23 31.79 2.62
CA GLU A 28 16.46 30.58 2.36
C GLU A 28 17.29 29.34 2.66
N ARG A 29 16.60 28.26 3.05
CA ARG A 29 17.23 26.97 3.36
C ARG A 29 16.92 25.96 2.27
N TYR A 30 17.97 25.38 1.71
CA TYR A 30 17.89 24.37 0.68
C TYR A 30 18.43 23.03 1.20
N ILE A 31 17.89 21.94 0.68
CA ILE A 31 18.41 20.59 0.90
C ILE A 31 18.80 20.05 -0.47
N ILE A 32 20.08 19.72 -0.65
CA ILE A 32 20.57 19.04 -1.83
C ILE A 32 20.58 17.54 -1.55
N ILE A 33 19.94 16.80 -2.45
CA ILE A 33 19.88 15.34 -2.44
C ILE A 33 20.22 14.83 -3.84
N HIS A 34 20.77 13.62 -3.91
CA HIS A 34 20.93 12.95 -5.20
C HIS A 34 19.56 12.69 -5.83
N GLU A 35 19.44 12.97 -7.12
CA GLU A 35 18.22 12.74 -7.91
C GLU A 35 17.69 11.31 -7.75
N ASN A 36 18.57 10.31 -7.78
CA ASN A 36 18.18 8.90 -7.59
C ASN A 36 17.52 8.64 -6.23
N GLU A 37 17.94 9.34 -5.17
CA GLU A 37 17.35 9.19 -3.84
C GLU A 37 16.04 9.98 -3.72
N TYR A 38 15.94 11.16 -4.37
CA TYR A 38 14.66 11.87 -4.50
C TYR A 38 13.61 11.04 -5.24
N ASN A 39 13.98 10.42 -6.36
CA ASN A 39 13.06 9.59 -7.15
C ASN A 39 12.56 8.38 -6.36
N LYS A 40 13.45 7.70 -5.60
CA LYS A 40 13.04 6.63 -4.69
C LYS A 40 12.10 7.11 -3.59
N MET A 41 12.34 8.30 -3.05
CA MET A 41 11.46 8.89 -2.03
C MET A 41 10.07 9.18 -2.62
N GLN A 42 10.01 9.78 -3.82
CA GLN A 42 8.75 10.02 -4.53
C GLN A 42 8.00 8.72 -4.83
N GLU A 43 8.70 7.68 -5.27
CA GLU A 43 8.11 6.36 -5.51
C GLU A 43 7.61 5.71 -4.23
N SER A 44 8.37 5.82 -3.14
CA SER A 44 7.96 5.31 -1.82
C SER A 44 6.70 6.01 -1.32
N ILE A 45 6.60 7.33 -1.49
CA ILE A 45 5.40 8.10 -1.15
C ILE A 45 4.21 7.64 -2.00
N LYS A 46 4.37 7.49 -3.32
CA LYS A 46 3.30 6.99 -4.21
C LYS A 46 2.84 5.57 -3.84
N ASN A 47 3.77 4.72 -3.43
CA ASN A 47 3.47 3.33 -3.07
C ASN A 47 2.88 3.19 -1.66
N MET A 48 3.01 4.21 -0.81
CA MET A 48 2.48 4.22 0.55
C MET A 48 0.95 4.10 0.54
N ASP A 49 0.28 4.82 -0.34
CA ASP A 49 -1.19 4.75 -0.50
C ASP A 49 -1.64 3.35 -0.92
N THR A 50 -0.93 2.74 -1.87
CA THR A 50 -1.24 1.38 -2.33
C THR A 50 -1.03 0.35 -1.22
N THR A 51 0.03 0.50 -0.43
CA THR A 51 0.32 -0.39 0.70
C THR A 51 -0.75 -0.29 1.78
N ILE A 52 -1.17 0.93 2.12
CA ILE A 52 -2.25 1.18 3.09
C ILE A 52 -3.56 0.54 2.60
N ILE A 53 -3.91 0.73 1.32
CA ILE A 53 -5.10 0.14 0.71
C ILE A 53 -5.04 -1.39 0.75
N ASN A 54 -3.90 -2.00 0.40
CA ASN A 54 -3.72 -3.46 0.46
C ASN A 54 -3.94 -3.97 1.87
N TYR A 55 -3.32 -3.34 2.86
CA TYR A 55 -3.46 -3.70 4.26
C TYR A 55 -4.92 -3.58 4.74
N MET A 56 -5.64 -2.53 4.34
CA MET A 56 -7.06 -2.40 4.66
C MET A 56 -7.90 -3.54 4.07
N ILE A 57 -7.64 -3.92 2.81
CA ILE A 57 -8.32 -5.04 2.16
C ILE A 57 -8.06 -6.35 2.94
N GLU A 58 -6.80 -6.64 3.23
CA GLU A 58 -6.39 -7.86 3.95
C GLU A 58 -7.07 -7.92 5.33
N LYS A 59 -7.04 -6.82 6.07
CA LYS A 59 -7.67 -6.70 7.39
C LYS A 59 -9.18 -6.93 7.33
N GLU A 60 -9.88 -6.34 6.36
CA GLU A 60 -11.33 -6.51 6.26
C GLU A 60 -11.72 -7.90 5.75
N ILE A 61 -10.95 -8.53 4.87
CA ILE A 61 -11.18 -9.93 4.45
C ILE A 61 -11.06 -10.86 5.65
N ALA A 62 -10.00 -10.72 6.45
CA ALA A 62 -9.76 -11.58 7.62
C ALA A 62 -10.92 -11.56 8.63
N LYS A 63 -11.61 -10.41 8.79
CA LYS A 63 -12.78 -10.29 9.67
C LYS A 63 -13.97 -11.14 9.23
N GLU A 64 -14.08 -11.43 7.94
CA GLU A 64 -15.23 -12.15 7.38
C GLU A 64 -15.04 -13.67 7.35
N MET A 65 -13.92 -14.17 7.90
CA MET A 65 -13.58 -15.60 8.01
C MET A 65 -13.57 -16.32 6.65
N PRO A 66 -12.60 -15.99 5.77
CA PRO A 66 -12.47 -16.69 4.50
C PRO A 66 -12.08 -18.15 4.72
N LYS A 67 -12.59 -19.06 3.89
CA LYS A 67 -12.12 -20.46 3.84
C LYS A 67 -10.72 -20.52 3.23
N ASP A 68 -10.53 -19.80 2.14
CA ASP A 68 -9.24 -19.57 1.49
C ASP A 68 -9.05 -18.06 1.33
N PHE A 69 -8.02 -17.53 1.99
CA PHE A 69 -7.75 -16.10 1.99
C PHE A 69 -7.33 -15.59 0.60
N ASP A 70 -6.48 -16.35 -0.10
CA ASP A 70 -5.90 -15.92 -1.37
C ASP A 70 -6.97 -15.87 -2.46
N ASP A 71 -7.88 -16.84 -2.47
CA ASP A 71 -9.02 -16.85 -3.38
C ASP A 71 -9.92 -15.63 -3.19
N VAL A 72 -10.28 -15.33 -1.93
CA VAL A 72 -11.09 -14.14 -1.62
C VAL A 72 -10.36 -12.86 -2.00
N TYR A 73 -9.05 -12.79 -1.71
CA TYR A 73 -8.23 -11.62 -2.04
C TYR A 73 -8.19 -11.36 -3.55
N ILE A 74 -8.02 -12.40 -4.38
CA ILE A 74 -8.03 -12.28 -5.84
C ILE A 74 -9.38 -11.75 -6.34
N VAL A 75 -10.49 -12.28 -5.83
CA VAL A 75 -11.84 -11.85 -6.22
C VAL A 75 -12.07 -10.38 -5.84
N VAL A 76 -11.76 -10.01 -4.59
CA VAL A 76 -11.90 -8.62 -4.11
C VAL A 76 -11.03 -7.66 -4.93
N LYS A 77 -9.78 -8.04 -5.23
CA LYS A 77 -8.89 -7.25 -6.09
C LYS A 77 -9.44 -7.06 -7.50
N ASN A 78 -10.05 -8.10 -8.07
CA ASN A 78 -10.67 -8.00 -9.39
C ASN A 78 -11.89 -7.08 -9.38
N MET A 79 -12.73 -7.13 -8.32
CA MET A 79 -13.87 -6.21 -8.17
C MET A 79 -13.41 -4.75 -7.99
N LEU A 80 -12.29 -4.54 -7.29
CA LEU A 80 -11.69 -3.22 -7.08
C LEU A 80 -11.06 -2.59 -8.34
N LYS A 81 -10.71 -3.38 -9.37
CA LYS A 81 -10.11 -2.84 -10.61
C LYS A 81 -11.02 -1.85 -11.34
N ASN A 82 -12.34 -1.97 -11.14
CA ASN A 82 -13.34 -1.12 -11.78
C ASN A 82 -13.61 0.18 -11.00
N ILE A 83 -12.93 0.40 -9.88
CA ILE A 83 -13.15 1.55 -9.00
C ILE A 83 -11.92 2.47 -9.07
N ASN A 84 -12.17 3.78 -9.10
CA ASN A 84 -11.09 4.75 -9.10
C ASN A 84 -10.31 4.68 -7.76
N LYS A 85 -9.06 4.22 -7.83
CA LYS A 85 -8.21 4.00 -6.65
C LYS A 85 -7.88 5.28 -5.88
N GLU A 86 -7.88 6.44 -6.55
CA GLU A 86 -7.55 7.72 -5.92
C GLU A 86 -8.55 8.15 -4.85
N HIS A 87 -9.76 7.56 -4.82
CA HIS A 87 -10.84 7.95 -3.91
C HIS A 87 -11.36 6.75 -3.11
N LEU A 88 -10.60 5.66 -3.05
CA LEU A 88 -11.03 4.43 -2.39
C LEU A 88 -11.09 4.64 -0.87
N THR A 89 -12.30 4.57 -0.31
CA THR A 89 -12.48 4.69 1.14
C THR A 89 -12.57 3.31 1.81
N ILE A 90 -12.43 3.28 3.13
CA ILE A 90 -12.66 2.04 3.91
C ILE A 90 -14.09 1.51 3.73
N TYR A 91 -15.08 2.39 3.55
CA TYR A 91 -16.47 1.98 3.33
C TYR A 91 -16.66 1.28 1.99
N ASP A 92 -15.93 1.70 0.95
CA ASP A 92 -15.94 1.02 -0.35
C ASP A 92 -15.35 -0.39 -0.24
N ILE A 93 -14.23 -0.54 0.48
CA ILE A 93 -13.61 -1.85 0.73
C ILE A 93 -14.58 -2.77 1.48
N GLN A 94 -15.21 -2.28 2.55
CA GLN A 94 -16.18 -3.05 3.33
C GLN A 94 -17.40 -3.45 2.50
N ARG A 95 -17.91 -2.55 1.66
CA ARG A 95 -19.02 -2.84 0.75
C ARG A 95 -18.64 -3.97 -0.21
N ILE A 96 -17.48 -3.89 -0.85
CA ILE A 96 -17.02 -4.89 -1.82
C ILE A 96 -16.83 -6.26 -1.18
N ILE A 97 -16.29 -6.32 0.04
CA ILE A 97 -16.10 -7.59 0.73
C ILE A 97 -17.45 -8.22 1.09
N LYS A 98 -18.43 -7.42 1.52
CA LYS A 98 -19.81 -7.89 1.74
C LYS A 98 -20.47 -8.37 0.45
N GLU A 99 -20.28 -7.65 -0.65
CA GLU A 99 -20.75 -8.08 -1.99
C GLU A 99 -20.07 -9.38 -2.42
N THR A 100 -18.77 -9.53 -2.15
CA THR A 100 -18.01 -10.75 -2.43
C THR A 100 -18.59 -11.93 -1.65
N LYS A 101 -18.88 -11.76 -0.36
CA LYS A 101 -19.52 -12.79 0.47
C LYS A 101 -20.92 -13.16 0.02
N THR A 102 -21.67 -12.19 -0.49
CA THR A 102 -23.01 -12.43 -1.05
C THR A 102 -22.94 -13.20 -2.38
N ASN A 103 -22.02 -12.80 -3.26
CA ASN A 103 -21.91 -13.36 -4.61
C ASN A 103 -21.17 -14.71 -4.64
N TYR A 104 -20.25 -14.92 -3.69
CA TYR A 104 -19.39 -16.10 -3.60
C TYR A 104 -19.36 -16.64 -2.15
N PRO A 105 -20.51 -17.04 -1.59
CA PRO A 105 -20.59 -17.48 -0.19
C PRO A 105 -19.75 -18.72 0.09
N ASN A 106 -19.48 -19.55 -0.93
CA ASN A 106 -18.62 -20.72 -0.83
C ASN A 106 -17.16 -20.40 -0.47
N LEU A 107 -16.72 -19.15 -0.65
CA LEU A 107 -15.36 -18.72 -0.28
C LEU A 107 -15.22 -18.37 1.21
N PHE A 108 -16.32 -18.31 1.95
CA PHE A 108 -16.34 -17.91 3.36
C PHE A 108 -16.82 -19.08 4.23
N ILE A 109 -16.37 -19.08 5.48
CA ILE A 109 -16.79 -20.08 6.45
C ILE A 109 -18.25 -19.84 6.81
N ASN A 110 -19.07 -20.88 6.64
CA ASN A 110 -20.41 -20.91 7.20
C ASN A 110 -20.32 -21.52 8.61
N ILE A 111 -20.53 -20.68 9.63
CA ILE A 111 -20.42 -21.10 11.03
C ILE A 111 -21.41 -22.22 11.36
N GLU A 112 -22.63 -22.18 10.82
CA GLU A 112 -23.63 -23.22 11.09
C GLU A 112 -23.24 -24.57 10.53
N GLU A 113 -22.63 -24.58 9.34
CA GLU A 113 -22.09 -25.77 8.69
C GLU A 113 -20.88 -26.31 9.47
N TYR A 114 -19.95 -25.42 9.82
CA TYR A 114 -18.74 -25.75 10.57
C TYR A 114 -19.04 -26.36 11.95
N LEU A 115 -20.02 -25.80 12.68
CA LEU A 115 -20.44 -26.33 13.98
C LEU A 115 -21.13 -27.70 13.86
N LYS A 116 -21.86 -27.95 12.77
CA LYS A 116 -22.45 -29.28 12.52
C LYS A 116 -21.38 -30.33 12.29
N GLU A 117 -20.36 -30.02 11.49
CA GLU A 117 -19.24 -30.93 11.22
C GLU A 117 -18.49 -31.30 12.51
N MET A 118 -18.24 -30.32 13.39
CA MET A 118 -17.59 -30.58 14.68
C MET A 118 -18.39 -31.51 15.60
N ASN A 119 -19.71 -31.31 15.70
CA ASN A 119 -20.58 -32.17 16.52
C ASN A 119 -20.75 -33.59 15.96
N THR A 120 -20.41 -33.83 14.69
CA THR A 120 -20.47 -35.18 14.08
C THR A 120 -19.19 -36.00 14.25
N LEU A 121 -18.12 -35.41 14.77
CA LEU A 121 -16.85 -36.08 15.04
C LEU A 121 -16.74 -36.65 16.46
N ASP A 122 -17.72 -36.37 17.33
CA ASP A 122 -17.86 -36.97 18.66
C ASP A 122 -18.76 -38.22 18.57
N PHE A 123 -18.23 -39.35 18.10
CA PHE A 123 -18.83 -40.69 18.23
C PHE A 123 -17.79 -41.74 18.62
#